data_AF-A0A7S2HL89-F1
#
_entry.id   AF-A0A7S2HL89-F1
#
_cell.length_a   1.000
_cell.length_b   1.000
_cell.length_c   1.000
_cell.angle_alpha   90.00
_cell.angle_beta   90.00
_cell.angle_gamma   90.00
#
_symmetry.space_group_name_H-M   'P 1'
#
loop_
_entity.id
_entity.type
_entity.pdbx_description
1 polymer ?
#
loop_
_entity_poly.entity_id
_entity_poly.type
_entity_poly.pdbx_seq_one_letter_code
_entity_poly.pdbx_strand_id
1 'polypeptide(L)'
;TDPEDGQMCTFLELKQKYTGTYSAEEIQGYWDFECKPAAATSSGQADPAAASAPAPAPAPRGKPPKAGKALDVNETERWQLGEAEALVAAVAARRVGLYADKARVPPELKDVLLVTAANTGYMPFYDNWRCHAERLGLDWAVVANDDATYDALGPGRALPVIGKRVTSMVGWGNTKLDYVGRNKLYMLILIMRVTGVSVLFTDADNMFLRDPFVPGVSLGDLLRAQKYDLVYQMEFGSRPKATYKKTHQGNLGNTGFFYVSPKKSSNNIQDLFTAGMDAVDRALAEKGHGADQNIFWAVFSDMMASRGLKSGPWGFKCVHLCGKNPSCTASEQDTIEYCGMDPYVHPTGWDDASPAEAVTYHANYAANELKIGKLRKMRLWGAWDEKA
;
A
#
# COMPACT_ATOMS: atom_id res chain seq x y z
N THR A 1 5.17 -1.79 -27.24
CA THR A 1 4.91 -3.18 -27.66
C THR A 1 3.79 -3.72 -26.80
N ASP A 2 2.77 -4.24 -27.46
CA ASP A 2 1.66 -4.95 -26.83
C ASP A 2 2.19 -6.25 -26.20
N PRO A 3 2.04 -6.47 -24.88
CA PRO A 3 2.56 -7.67 -24.22
C PRO A 3 1.83 -8.96 -24.58
N GLU A 4 0.59 -8.92 -25.09
CA GLU A 4 -0.19 -10.12 -25.45
C GLU A 4 0.36 -10.84 -26.67
N ASP A 5 0.90 -10.11 -27.66
CA ASP A 5 1.44 -10.69 -28.90
C ASP A 5 2.85 -10.22 -29.26
N GLY A 6 3.44 -9.34 -28.45
CA GLY A 6 4.77 -8.79 -28.67
C GLY A 6 4.85 -7.77 -29.81
N GLN A 7 3.74 -7.41 -30.45
CA GLN A 7 3.76 -6.51 -31.60
C GLN A 7 4.03 -5.06 -31.19
N MET A 8 4.79 -4.35 -32.03
CA MET A 8 4.86 -2.90 -31.94
C MET A 8 3.58 -2.30 -32.50
N CYS A 9 2.88 -1.53 -31.68
CA CYS A 9 1.70 -0.79 -32.06
C CYS A 9 1.77 0.61 -31.43
N THR A 10 1.16 1.56 -32.10
CA THR A 10 0.79 2.86 -31.57
C THR A 10 -0.47 2.74 -30.72
N PHE A 11 -0.76 3.76 -29.89
CA PHE A 11 -1.98 3.74 -29.08
C PHE A 11 -3.25 3.64 -29.93
N LEU A 12 -3.27 4.27 -31.11
CA LEU A 12 -4.43 4.23 -32.00
C LEU A 12 -4.66 2.82 -32.57
N GLU A 13 -3.59 2.14 -32.97
CA GLU A 13 -3.63 0.76 -33.46
C GLU A 13 -4.05 -0.20 -32.34
N LEU A 14 -3.50 -0.02 -31.14
CA LEU A 14 -3.89 -0.78 -29.95
C LEU A 14 -5.38 -0.58 -29.65
N LYS A 15 -5.85 0.67 -29.67
CA LYS A 15 -7.26 1.00 -29.43
C LYS A 15 -8.16 0.37 -30.46
N GLN A 16 -7.82 0.43 -31.74
CA GLN A 16 -8.59 -0.21 -32.80
C GLN A 16 -8.61 -1.74 -32.65
N LYS A 17 -7.47 -2.35 -32.30
CA LYS A 17 -7.33 -3.79 -32.09
C LYS A 17 -8.24 -4.32 -30.98
N TYR A 18 -8.40 -3.55 -29.90
CA TYR A 18 -9.17 -3.95 -28.73
C TYR A 18 -10.57 -3.33 -28.65
N THR A 19 -10.96 -2.51 -29.64
CA THR A 19 -12.30 -1.92 -29.74
C THR A 19 -13.35 -3.01 -29.82
N GLY A 20 -14.43 -2.86 -29.05
CA GLY A 20 -15.54 -3.82 -28.99
C GLY A 20 -15.29 -5.01 -28.05
N THR A 21 -14.05 -5.19 -27.57
CA THR A 21 -13.73 -6.18 -26.51
C THR A 21 -13.56 -5.51 -25.15
N TYR A 22 -12.91 -4.34 -25.12
CA TYR A 22 -12.67 -3.57 -23.91
C TYR A 22 -13.19 -2.13 -24.06
N SER A 23 -13.54 -1.48 -22.96
CA SER A 23 -13.92 -0.07 -22.93
C SER A 23 -12.73 0.85 -23.30
N ALA A 24 -13.02 2.09 -23.70
CA ALA A 24 -11.96 3.04 -24.06
C ALA A 24 -11.02 3.33 -22.88
N GLU A 25 -11.57 3.35 -21.66
CA GLU A 25 -10.84 3.56 -20.41
C GLU A 25 -9.93 2.37 -20.09
N GLU A 26 -10.39 1.13 -20.30
CA GLU A 26 -9.58 -0.08 -20.10
C GLU A 26 -8.43 -0.17 -21.10
N ILE A 27 -8.67 0.18 -22.37
CA ILE A 27 -7.63 0.24 -23.41
C ILE A 27 -6.56 1.28 -23.06
N GLN A 28 -6.97 2.46 -22.58
CA GLN A 28 -6.02 3.49 -22.13
C GLN A 28 -5.17 2.98 -20.97
N GLY A 29 -5.80 2.34 -19.97
CA GLY A 29 -5.08 1.73 -18.86
C GLY A 29 -4.08 0.66 -19.34
N TYR A 30 -4.50 -0.23 -20.23
CA TYR A 30 -3.61 -1.24 -20.80
C TYR A 30 -2.40 -0.62 -21.53
N TRP A 31 -2.63 0.45 -22.29
CA TRP A 31 -1.55 1.19 -22.94
C TRP A 31 -0.57 1.85 -21.96
N ASP A 32 -1.08 2.48 -20.90
CA ASP A 32 -0.26 3.25 -19.97
C ASP A 32 0.54 2.36 -19.01
N PHE A 33 0.04 1.15 -18.71
CA PHE A 33 0.62 0.30 -17.65
C PHE A 33 1.19 -1.03 -18.13
N GLU A 34 0.65 -1.65 -19.19
CA GLU A 34 1.06 -2.98 -19.65
C GLU A 34 1.96 -2.91 -20.90
N CYS A 35 1.73 -1.93 -21.79
CA CYS A 35 2.56 -1.74 -22.97
C CYS A 35 3.97 -1.20 -22.64
N LYS A 36 4.99 -1.79 -23.24
CA LYS A 36 6.39 -1.32 -23.08
C LYS A 36 6.76 -0.27 -24.15
N PRO A 37 7.50 0.79 -23.83
CA PRO A 37 8.02 1.72 -24.83
C PRO A 37 8.91 0.99 -25.85
N ALA A 38 8.83 1.36 -27.13
CA ALA A 38 9.79 0.87 -28.11
C ALA A 38 11.18 1.40 -27.74
N ALA A 39 12.17 0.52 -27.68
CA ALA A 39 13.56 0.95 -27.48
C ALA A 39 13.92 1.91 -28.61
N ALA A 40 14.33 3.13 -28.27
CA ALA A 40 14.75 4.12 -29.25
C ALA A 40 15.91 3.53 -30.06
N THR A 41 15.64 3.14 -31.30
CA THR A 41 16.67 2.79 -32.26
C THR A 41 17.40 4.07 -32.58
N SER A 42 18.60 4.22 -32.01
CA SER A 42 19.55 5.26 -32.34
C SER A 42 19.94 5.10 -33.82
N SER A 43 19.20 5.76 -34.71
CA SER A 43 19.56 5.88 -36.12
C SER A 43 20.85 6.69 -36.22
N GLY A 44 21.95 6.01 -36.54
CA GLY A 44 23.24 6.62 -36.75
C GLY A 44 23.20 7.64 -37.87
N GLN A 45 23.62 8.86 -37.56
CA GLN A 45 24.00 9.88 -38.53
C GLN A 45 25.44 10.28 -38.17
N ALA A 46 26.33 10.14 -39.15
CA ALA A 46 27.77 10.27 -39.01
C ALA A 46 28.20 11.68 -38.55
N ASP A 47 29.15 11.70 -37.61
CA ASP A 47 29.88 12.89 -37.15
C ASP A 47 30.67 13.59 -38.28
N PRO A 48 31.02 14.87 -38.07
CA PRO A 48 32.43 15.12 -37.78
C PRO A 48 32.64 15.89 -36.47
N ALA A 49 33.57 15.32 -35.70
CA ALA A 49 34.38 15.86 -34.59
C ALA A 49 34.19 17.34 -34.18
N ALA A 50 33.80 17.55 -32.92
CA ALA A 50 34.25 18.69 -32.12
C ALA A 50 34.19 18.39 -30.60
N ALA A 51 35.36 18.51 -29.97
CA ALA A 51 35.65 18.89 -28.59
C ALA A 51 34.69 18.49 -27.44
N SER A 52 35.22 17.62 -26.59
CA SER A 52 34.80 17.31 -25.22
C SER A 52 34.38 18.53 -24.38
N ALA A 53 33.10 18.55 -23.97
CA ALA A 53 32.58 19.41 -22.92
C ALA A 53 32.27 18.60 -21.64
N PRO A 54 32.42 19.18 -20.42
CA PRO A 54 32.29 18.45 -19.16
C PRO A 54 30.85 18.04 -18.86
N ALA A 55 30.71 16.96 -18.09
CA ALA A 55 29.44 16.45 -17.59
C ALA A 55 28.56 17.55 -16.92
N PRO A 56 27.23 17.55 -17.14
CA PRO A 56 26.35 18.50 -16.51
C PRO A 56 26.34 18.31 -14.99
N ALA A 57 26.52 19.42 -14.28
CA ALA A 57 26.44 19.48 -12.83
C ALA A 57 25.08 18.96 -12.33
N PRO A 58 25.02 18.30 -11.17
CA PRO A 58 23.77 17.87 -10.57
C PRO A 58 22.84 19.05 -10.34
N ALA A 59 21.56 18.85 -10.68
CA ALA A 59 20.50 19.84 -10.50
C ALA A 59 20.52 20.43 -9.07
N PRO A 60 20.26 21.74 -8.93
CA PRO A 60 20.26 22.39 -7.62
C PRO A 60 19.21 21.75 -6.72
N ARG A 61 19.66 21.29 -5.55
CA ARG A 61 18.80 20.77 -4.49
C ARG A 61 17.81 21.85 -4.09
N GLY A 62 16.52 21.58 -4.26
CA GLY A 62 15.47 22.37 -3.64
C GLY A 62 15.71 22.48 -2.14
N LYS A 63 15.49 23.66 -1.58
CA LYS A 63 15.61 23.91 -0.13
C LYS A 63 14.75 22.89 0.62
N PRO A 64 15.19 22.36 1.78
CA PRO A 64 14.35 21.50 2.59
C PRO A 64 13.06 22.26 2.95
N PRO A 65 11.89 21.61 2.86
CA PRO A 65 10.64 22.23 3.24
C PRO A 65 10.71 22.66 4.72
N LYS A 66 10.22 23.86 4.99
CA LYS A 66 10.04 24.35 6.37
C LYS A 66 9.08 23.42 7.11
N ALA A 67 9.32 23.27 8.42
CA ALA A 67 8.51 22.50 9.34
C ALA A 67 6.99 22.73 9.13
N GLY A 68 6.25 21.62 9.21
CA GLY A 68 4.81 21.43 8.96
C GLY A 68 3.97 22.69 8.78
N LYS A 69 3.57 22.96 7.54
CA LYS A 69 2.33 23.71 7.32
C LYS A 69 1.18 22.90 7.95
N ALA A 70 0.31 23.59 8.69
CA ALA A 70 -1.00 23.05 9.03
C ALA A 70 -1.63 22.46 7.76
N LEU A 71 -2.18 21.24 7.89
CA LEU A 71 -2.92 20.57 6.82
C LEU A 71 -3.95 21.55 6.28
N ASP A 72 -3.84 21.89 5.00
CA ASP A 72 -4.72 22.85 4.31
C ASP A 72 -6.10 22.18 4.10
N VAL A 73 -6.91 22.17 5.16
CA VAL A 73 -8.30 21.68 5.16
C VAL A 73 -9.17 22.74 4.49
N ASN A 74 -9.53 22.51 3.22
CA ASN A 74 -10.34 23.46 2.45
C ASN A 74 -11.85 23.16 2.60
N GLU A 75 -12.64 24.24 2.61
CA GLU A 75 -14.02 24.50 3.09
C GLU A 75 -15.21 23.55 2.75
N THR A 76 -15.01 22.32 2.27
CA THR A 76 -16.12 21.37 1.96
C THR A 76 -16.10 20.08 2.77
N GLU A 77 -15.30 20.04 3.85
CA GLU A 77 -15.20 18.86 4.70
C GLU A 77 -16.45 18.70 5.57
N ARG A 78 -17.14 17.56 5.41
CA ARG A 78 -18.22 17.10 6.31
C ARG A 78 -17.80 17.06 7.78
N TRP A 79 -16.50 16.91 8.04
CA TRP A 79 -15.94 16.65 9.36
C TRP A 79 -14.90 17.70 9.70
N GLN A 80 -15.02 18.33 10.87
CA GLN A 80 -13.88 19.08 11.42
C GLN A 80 -12.82 18.10 11.92
N LEU A 81 -11.54 18.49 11.88
CA LEU A 81 -10.44 17.62 12.30
C LEU A 81 -10.66 17.04 13.71
N GLY A 82 -11.06 17.87 14.68
CA GLY A 82 -11.32 17.42 16.05
C GLY A 82 -12.48 16.42 16.16
N GLU A 83 -13.52 16.55 15.33
CA GLU A 83 -14.63 15.58 15.28
C GLU A 83 -14.17 14.26 14.68
N ALA A 84 -13.39 14.31 13.60
CA ALA A 84 -12.82 13.13 12.99
C ALA A 84 -11.84 12.41 13.93
N GLU A 85 -10.99 13.14 14.66
CA GLU A 85 -10.11 12.59 15.69
C GLU A 85 -10.89 11.84 16.78
N ALA A 86 -11.98 12.45 17.29
CA ALA A 86 -12.84 11.84 18.29
C ALA A 86 -13.52 10.55 17.76
N LEU A 87 -14.02 10.58 16.52
CA LEU A 87 -14.61 9.41 15.87
C LEU A 87 -13.58 8.29 15.66
N VAL A 88 -12.38 8.63 15.19
CA VAL A 88 -11.28 7.66 14.99
C VAL A 88 -10.90 7.02 16.31
N ALA A 89 -10.73 7.81 17.37
CA ALA A 89 -10.43 7.29 18.71
C ALA A 89 -11.53 6.34 19.22
N ALA A 90 -12.81 6.71 19.04
CA ALA A 90 -13.95 5.90 19.47
C ALA A 90 -14.03 4.57 18.70
N VAL A 91 -13.86 4.58 17.37
CA VAL A 91 -13.85 3.37 16.55
C VAL A 91 -12.67 2.48 16.91
N ALA A 92 -11.47 3.04 17.00
CA ALA A 92 -10.27 2.29 17.36
C ALA A 92 -10.39 1.63 18.75
N ALA A 93 -10.86 2.36 19.77
CA ALA A 93 -11.06 1.83 21.12
C ALA A 93 -12.04 0.63 21.14
N ARG A 94 -13.04 0.62 20.25
CA ARG A 94 -14.00 -0.48 20.15
C ARG A 94 -13.45 -1.70 19.41
N ARG A 95 -12.58 -1.47 18.43
CA ARG A 95 -12.20 -2.48 17.42
C ARG A 95 -10.81 -3.07 17.61
N VAL A 96 -9.96 -2.44 18.42
CA VAL A 96 -8.60 -2.92 18.70
C VAL A 96 -8.59 -4.38 19.21
N GLY A 97 -7.55 -5.13 18.87
CA GLY A 97 -7.34 -6.52 19.28
C GLY A 97 -7.48 -7.58 18.18
N LEU A 98 -7.65 -7.20 16.91
CA LEU A 98 -7.80 -8.10 15.73
C LEU A 98 -9.00 -9.05 15.71
N TYR A 99 -9.52 -9.52 16.86
CA TYR A 99 -10.63 -10.47 16.96
C TYR A 99 -11.87 -9.84 17.58
N ALA A 100 -13.05 -10.32 17.15
CA ALA A 100 -14.34 -9.86 17.66
C ALA A 100 -14.58 -10.33 19.09
N ASP A 101 -14.23 -11.59 19.38
CA ASP A 101 -14.15 -12.10 20.74
C ASP A 101 -12.84 -11.62 21.39
N LYS A 102 -12.96 -10.62 22.27
CA LYS A 102 -11.82 -10.02 22.95
C LYS A 102 -11.09 -10.99 23.89
N ALA A 103 -11.72 -12.10 24.29
CA ALA A 103 -11.06 -13.13 25.08
C ALA A 103 -10.10 -14.01 24.24
N ARG A 104 -10.26 -14.04 22.91
CA ARG A 104 -9.36 -14.76 21.99
C ARG A 104 -8.10 -13.98 21.64
N VAL A 105 -8.03 -12.69 22.01
CA VAL A 105 -6.95 -11.80 21.62
C VAL A 105 -5.68 -12.15 22.40
N PRO A 106 -4.59 -12.57 21.73
CA PRO A 106 -3.33 -12.80 22.41
C PRO A 106 -2.81 -11.49 23.04
N PRO A 107 -2.17 -11.53 24.21
CA PRO A 107 -1.65 -10.32 24.88
C PRO A 107 -0.74 -9.46 24.00
N GLU A 108 0.02 -10.08 23.09
CA GLU A 108 0.92 -9.41 22.15
C GLU A 108 0.17 -8.61 21.08
N LEU A 109 -1.08 -8.97 20.79
CA LEU A 109 -1.89 -8.38 19.72
C LEU A 109 -3.02 -7.47 20.22
N LYS A 110 -3.11 -7.27 21.54
CA LYS A 110 -4.17 -6.49 22.19
C LYS A 110 -4.25 -5.03 21.75
N ASP A 111 -3.14 -4.46 21.31
CA ASP A 111 -3.03 -3.06 20.86
C ASP A 111 -2.91 -2.96 19.32
N VAL A 112 -3.37 -3.96 18.58
CA VAL A 112 -3.34 -3.95 17.11
C VAL A 112 -4.75 -3.76 16.55
N LEU A 113 -4.94 -2.73 15.74
CA LEU A 113 -6.17 -2.47 15.01
C LEU A 113 -6.04 -2.97 13.56
N LEU A 114 -6.91 -3.88 13.14
CA LEU A 114 -7.07 -4.25 11.74
C LEU A 114 -7.88 -3.16 11.03
N VAL A 115 -7.37 -2.66 9.92
CA VAL A 115 -7.98 -1.60 9.12
C VAL A 115 -8.03 -2.04 7.67
N THR A 116 -9.17 -1.84 7.03
CA THR A 116 -9.30 -1.91 5.58
C THR A 116 -9.79 -0.59 5.01
N ALA A 117 -9.84 -0.45 3.69
CA ALA A 117 -10.35 0.73 3.02
C ALA A 117 -11.34 0.33 1.93
N ALA A 118 -12.45 1.06 1.84
CA ALA A 118 -13.46 0.84 0.83
C ALA A 118 -14.05 2.16 0.34
N ASN A 119 -14.65 2.13 -0.83
CA ASN A 119 -15.56 3.14 -1.34
C ASN A 119 -16.77 2.46 -1.97
N THR A 120 -17.74 3.25 -2.42
CA THR A 120 -19.00 2.77 -2.98
C THR A 120 -18.76 1.78 -4.12
N GLY A 121 -17.82 2.08 -5.02
CA GLY A 121 -17.46 1.21 -6.14
C GLY A 121 -16.72 -0.08 -5.74
N TYR A 122 -16.05 -0.10 -4.59
CA TYR A 122 -15.34 -1.26 -4.04
C TYR A 122 -16.18 -2.06 -3.02
N MET A 123 -17.42 -1.67 -2.74
CA MET A 123 -18.27 -2.37 -1.77
C MET A 123 -18.41 -3.87 -2.04
N PRO A 124 -18.58 -4.36 -3.29
CA PRO A 124 -18.62 -5.81 -3.54
C PRO A 124 -17.34 -6.55 -3.10
N PHE A 125 -16.16 -5.95 -3.31
CA PHE A 125 -14.89 -6.51 -2.82
C PHE A 125 -14.83 -6.48 -1.29
N TYR A 126 -15.22 -5.35 -0.70
CA TYR A 126 -15.28 -5.22 0.76
C TYR A 126 -16.25 -6.21 1.40
N ASP A 127 -17.43 -6.43 0.83
CA ASP A 127 -18.44 -7.36 1.36
C ASP A 127 -17.93 -8.80 1.30
N ASN A 128 -17.22 -9.16 0.23
CA ASN A 128 -16.50 -10.43 0.14
C ASN A 128 -15.45 -10.56 1.24
N TRP A 129 -14.56 -9.57 1.34
CA TRP A 129 -13.51 -9.54 2.35
C TRP A 129 -14.07 -9.61 3.78
N ARG A 130 -15.13 -8.85 4.07
CA ARG A 130 -15.88 -8.87 5.33
C ARG A 130 -16.35 -10.28 5.65
N CYS A 131 -16.99 -10.96 4.69
CA CYS A 131 -17.53 -12.30 4.90
C CYS A 131 -16.44 -13.29 5.36
N HIS A 132 -15.24 -13.22 4.78
CA HIS A 132 -14.11 -14.03 5.23
C HIS A 132 -13.54 -13.59 6.58
N ALA A 133 -13.39 -12.29 6.80
CA ALA A 133 -12.94 -11.77 8.09
C ALA A 133 -13.87 -12.22 9.24
N GLU A 134 -15.19 -12.19 9.03
CA GLU A 134 -16.19 -12.65 9.99
C GLU A 134 -16.12 -14.15 10.24
N ARG A 135 -15.95 -14.97 9.20
CA ARG A 135 -15.75 -16.42 9.35
C ARG A 135 -14.52 -16.77 10.19
N LEU A 136 -13.48 -15.94 10.10
CA LEU A 136 -12.26 -16.08 10.91
C LEU A 136 -12.41 -15.49 12.33
N GLY A 137 -13.51 -14.81 12.61
CA GLY A 137 -13.80 -14.16 13.89
C GLY A 137 -13.01 -12.87 14.11
N LEU A 138 -12.59 -12.21 13.03
CA LEU A 138 -11.83 -10.96 13.09
C LEU A 138 -12.72 -9.75 13.39
N ASP A 139 -12.09 -8.68 13.86
CA ASP A 139 -12.69 -7.36 14.08
C ASP A 139 -11.82 -6.28 13.45
N TRP A 140 -12.44 -5.25 12.89
CA TRP A 140 -11.74 -4.27 12.07
C TRP A 140 -12.48 -2.93 11.98
N ALA A 141 -11.74 -1.90 11.57
CA ALA A 141 -12.26 -0.61 11.15
C ALA A 141 -12.12 -0.43 9.63
N VAL A 142 -12.89 0.49 9.04
CA VAL A 142 -12.89 0.73 7.59
C VAL A 142 -12.64 2.21 7.30
N VAL A 143 -11.59 2.53 6.56
CA VAL A 143 -11.44 3.87 5.96
C VAL A 143 -12.48 4.02 4.86
N ALA A 144 -13.54 4.78 5.13
CA ALA A 144 -14.60 5.04 4.18
C ALA A 144 -14.19 6.19 3.25
N ASN A 145 -13.80 5.86 2.02
CA ASN A 145 -13.29 6.84 1.05
C ASN A 145 -14.36 7.75 0.44
N ASP A 146 -15.62 7.57 0.80
CA ASP A 146 -16.73 8.46 0.48
C ASP A 146 -17.81 8.43 1.57
N ASP A 147 -18.71 9.40 1.53
CA ASP A 147 -19.77 9.57 2.53
C ASP A 147 -20.81 8.44 2.48
N ALA A 148 -21.13 7.90 1.30
CA ALA A 148 -22.13 6.84 1.17
C ALA A 148 -21.66 5.54 1.83
N THR A 149 -20.37 5.22 1.70
CA THR A 149 -19.72 4.09 2.37
C THR A 149 -19.66 4.31 3.88
N TYR A 150 -19.37 5.53 4.32
CA TYR A 150 -19.40 5.88 5.74
C TYR A 150 -20.81 5.67 6.32
N ASP A 151 -21.83 6.19 5.64
CA ASP A 151 -23.22 6.10 6.09
C ASP A 151 -23.72 4.64 6.08
N ALA A 152 -23.35 3.84 5.08
CA ALA A 152 -23.72 2.43 4.98
C ALA A 152 -23.10 1.57 6.09
N LEU A 153 -21.85 1.83 6.47
CA LEU A 153 -21.12 1.07 7.49
C LEU A 153 -21.38 1.58 8.92
N GLY A 154 -21.71 2.86 9.05
CA GLY A 154 -22.00 3.55 10.29
C GLY A 154 -20.78 3.88 11.16
N PRO A 155 -20.94 4.77 12.15
CA PRO A 155 -19.86 5.28 13.00
C PRO A 155 -19.28 4.23 13.96
N GLY A 156 -19.85 3.03 14.02
CA GLY A 156 -19.32 1.92 14.81
C GLY A 156 -18.19 1.15 14.11
N ARG A 157 -17.95 1.40 12.81
CA ARG A 157 -16.96 0.67 11.99
C ARG A 157 -16.24 1.57 11.01
N ALA A 158 -16.92 2.57 10.46
CA ALA A 158 -16.35 3.50 9.49
C ALA A 158 -15.50 4.59 10.16
N LEU A 159 -14.32 4.80 9.60
CA LEU A 159 -13.45 5.94 9.83
C LEU A 159 -13.72 6.97 8.73
N PRO A 160 -13.99 8.24 9.08
CA PRO A 160 -14.35 9.25 8.10
C PRO A 160 -13.14 9.65 7.23
N VAL A 161 -13.35 9.94 5.95
CA VAL A 161 -12.32 10.57 5.13
C VAL A 161 -12.28 12.08 5.37
N ILE A 162 -11.11 12.56 5.80
CA ILE A 162 -10.81 14.00 5.89
C ILE A 162 -10.36 14.52 4.51
N GLY A 163 -9.66 13.71 3.71
CA GLY A 163 -9.19 14.08 2.37
C GLY A 163 -10.25 14.04 1.25
N LYS A 164 -9.78 13.89 0.01
CA LYS A 164 -10.66 13.90 -1.16
C LYS A 164 -11.48 12.61 -1.23
N ARG A 165 -12.80 12.76 -1.41
CA ARG A 165 -13.72 11.64 -1.55
C ARG A 165 -13.55 10.98 -2.92
N VAL A 166 -13.54 9.66 -2.94
CA VAL A 166 -13.40 8.86 -4.15
C VAL A 166 -14.45 7.77 -4.11
N THR A 167 -15.50 7.91 -4.91
CA THR A 167 -16.66 7.01 -4.92
C THR A 167 -16.52 5.82 -5.85
N SER A 168 -15.78 5.99 -6.96
CA SER A 168 -15.67 4.99 -8.03
C SER A 168 -14.54 3.99 -7.76
N MET A 169 -14.68 2.80 -8.33
CA MET A 169 -13.57 1.87 -8.50
C MET A 169 -12.55 2.46 -9.50
N VAL A 170 -11.27 2.42 -9.15
CA VAL A 170 -10.21 3.07 -9.92
C VAL A 170 -9.00 2.15 -10.01
N GLY A 171 -8.38 2.13 -11.20
CA GLY A 171 -7.19 1.36 -11.50
C GLY A 171 -5.90 2.18 -11.36
N TRP A 172 -4.78 1.51 -11.65
CA TRP A 172 -3.45 2.10 -11.60
C TRP A 172 -3.33 3.36 -12.47
N GLY A 173 -2.48 4.28 -12.03
CA GLY A 173 -2.19 5.60 -12.63
C GLY A 173 -3.38 6.54 -12.83
N ASN A 174 -4.54 6.22 -12.27
CA ASN A 174 -5.63 7.18 -12.13
C ASN A 174 -5.37 8.06 -10.89
N THR A 175 -5.44 9.39 -11.04
CA THR A 175 -5.29 10.35 -9.93
C THR A 175 -6.21 10.05 -8.74
N LYS A 176 -7.40 9.50 -8.99
CA LYS A 176 -8.32 9.08 -7.92
C LYS A 176 -7.76 7.97 -7.05
N LEU A 177 -6.96 7.05 -7.61
CA LEU A 177 -6.29 6.01 -6.83
C LEU A 177 -5.26 6.63 -5.88
N ASP A 178 -4.56 7.68 -6.33
CA ASP A 178 -3.58 8.38 -5.49
C ASP A 178 -4.25 9.09 -4.31
N TYR A 179 -5.46 9.65 -4.49
CA TYR A 179 -6.25 10.18 -3.39
C TYR A 179 -6.70 9.09 -2.41
N VAL A 180 -7.05 7.90 -2.90
CA VAL A 180 -7.34 6.74 -2.05
C VAL A 180 -6.09 6.35 -1.24
N GLY A 181 -4.93 6.25 -1.88
CA GLY A 181 -3.64 5.99 -1.23
C GLY A 181 -3.29 7.05 -0.17
N ARG A 182 -3.45 8.33 -0.50
CA ARG A 182 -3.29 9.45 0.43
C ARG A 182 -4.21 9.33 1.65
N ASN A 183 -5.49 9.04 1.43
CA ASN A 183 -6.47 8.87 2.50
C ASN A 183 -6.10 7.72 3.45
N LYS A 184 -5.58 6.61 2.91
CA LYS A 184 -5.04 5.50 3.72
C LYS A 184 -3.91 6.00 4.61
N LEU A 185 -2.85 6.58 4.02
CA LEU A 185 -1.68 7.06 4.77
C LEU A 185 -2.07 8.07 5.86
N TYR A 186 -2.93 9.02 5.52
CA TYR A 186 -3.43 10.01 6.46
C TYR A 186 -4.16 9.36 7.64
N MET A 187 -5.06 8.42 7.37
CA MET A 187 -5.84 7.77 8.42
C MET A 187 -4.96 6.93 9.36
N LEU A 188 -3.90 6.30 8.84
CA LEU A 188 -2.93 5.58 9.65
C LEU A 188 -2.19 6.50 10.61
N ILE A 189 -1.73 7.67 10.11
CA ILE A 189 -1.09 8.70 10.94
C ILE A 189 -2.07 9.15 12.04
N LEU A 190 -3.33 9.40 11.67
CA LEU A 190 -4.35 9.87 12.60
C LEU A 190 -4.64 8.84 13.71
N ILE A 191 -4.84 7.57 13.35
CA ILE A 191 -5.05 6.48 14.32
C ILE A 191 -3.87 6.41 15.29
N MET A 192 -2.63 6.34 14.79
CA MET A 192 -1.43 6.25 15.64
C MET A 192 -1.31 7.47 16.56
N ARG A 193 -1.59 8.67 16.05
CA ARG A 193 -1.50 9.92 16.82
C ARG A 193 -2.52 9.98 17.95
N VAL A 194 -3.78 9.66 17.67
CA VAL A 194 -4.87 9.86 18.65
C VAL A 194 -5.04 8.68 19.62
N THR A 195 -4.47 7.51 19.31
CA THR A 195 -4.68 6.31 20.13
C THR A 195 -3.40 5.62 20.58
N GLY A 196 -2.26 5.84 19.89
CA GLY A 196 -1.03 5.10 20.14
C GLY A 196 -1.08 3.61 19.77
N VAL A 197 -2.18 3.12 19.17
CA VAL A 197 -2.29 1.71 18.76
C VAL A 197 -1.48 1.43 17.49
N SER A 198 -1.04 0.18 17.36
CA SER A 198 -0.43 -0.30 16.12
C SER A 198 -1.53 -0.59 15.10
N VAL A 199 -1.24 -0.38 13.82
CA VAL A 199 -2.22 -0.56 12.73
C VAL A 199 -1.75 -1.67 11.81
N LEU A 200 -2.61 -2.64 11.55
CA LEU A 200 -2.47 -3.58 10.45
C LEU A 200 -3.45 -3.18 9.35
N PHE A 201 -2.93 -2.72 8.23
CA PHE A 201 -3.73 -2.30 7.09
C PHE A 201 -3.82 -3.42 6.04
N THR A 202 -5.00 -3.61 5.45
CA THR A 202 -5.23 -4.49 4.30
C THR A 202 -6.22 -3.88 3.32
N ASP A 203 -5.91 -3.92 2.02
CA ASP A 203 -6.89 -3.59 0.99
C ASP A 203 -8.01 -4.64 0.96
N ALA A 204 -9.18 -4.23 0.49
CA ALA A 204 -10.38 -5.07 0.41
C ALA A 204 -10.24 -6.19 -0.64
N ASP A 205 -9.23 -6.14 -1.50
CA ASP A 205 -8.90 -7.19 -2.48
C ASP A 205 -7.70 -8.06 -2.05
N ASN A 206 -7.23 -7.91 -0.80
CA ASN A 206 -6.36 -8.88 -0.15
C ASN A 206 -7.18 -9.86 0.69
N MET A 207 -7.54 -10.98 0.07
CA MET A 207 -8.43 -11.99 0.64
C MET A 207 -7.72 -12.79 1.73
N PHE A 208 -8.38 -12.98 2.87
CA PHE A 208 -7.90 -13.87 3.93
C PHE A 208 -8.49 -15.27 3.72
N LEU A 209 -7.62 -16.21 3.33
CA LEU A 209 -8.00 -17.60 3.07
C LEU A 209 -8.03 -18.42 4.36
N ARG A 210 -7.18 -18.04 5.32
CA ARG A 210 -7.06 -18.59 6.68
C ARG A 210 -6.70 -17.44 7.63
N ASP A 211 -6.72 -17.70 8.94
CA ASP A 211 -6.33 -16.69 9.94
C ASP A 211 -4.83 -16.35 9.81
N PRO A 212 -4.45 -15.12 9.38
CA PRO A 212 -3.06 -14.74 9.21
C PRO A 212 -2.35 -14.45 10.52
N PHE A 213 -3.07 -14.44 11.64
CA PHE A 213 -2.57 -14.04 12.94
C PHE A 213 -2.32 -15.20 13.86
N VAL A 214 -2.51 -16.46 13.48
CA VAL A 214 -2.19 -17.60 14.37
C VAL A 214 -0.68 -17.87 14.44
N PRO A 215 -0.17 -18.51 15.52
CA PRO A 215 1.23 -18.94 15.58
C PRO A 215 1.62 -19.85 14.42
N GLY A 216 2.86 -19.72 13.93
CA GLY A 216 3.40 -20.47 12.80
C GLY A 216 3.06 -19.89 11.43
N VAL A 217 2.18 -18.88 11.36
CA VAL A 217 1.97 -18.08 10.15
C VAL A 217 2.93 -16.89 10.16
N SER A 218 3.55 -16.61 9.00
CA SER A 218 4.58 -15.58 8.88
C SER A 218 4.19 -14.24 9.51
N LEU A 219 3.01 -13.70 9.18
CA LEU A 219 2.56 -12.43 9.77
C LEU A 219 2.34 -12.57 11.30
N GLY A 220 1.60 -13.59 11.72
CA GLY A 220 1.32 -13.86 13.14
C GLY A 220 2.58 -13.95 14.01
N ASP A 221 3.63 -14.62 13.54
CA ASP A 221 4.91 -14.74 14.28
C ASP A 221 5.67 -13.41 14.34
N LEU A 222 5.68 -12.64 13.23
CA LEU A 222 6.32 -11.33 13.18
C LEU A 222 5.64 -10.32 14.12
N LEU A 223 4.31 -10.32 14.20
CA LEU A 223 3.56 -9.44 15.11
C LEU A 223 3.77 -9.82 16.58
N ARG A 224 3.75 -11.11 16.92
CA ARG A 224 3.99 -11.59 18.29
C ARG A 224 5.39 -11.29 18.80
N ALA A 225 6.37 -11.19 17.91
CA ALA A 225 7.71 -10.79 18.30
C ALA A 225 7.78 -9.38 18.90
N GLN A 226 6.76 -8.51 18.66
CA GLN A 226 6.66 -7.14 19.18
C GLN A 226 7.93 -6.30 18.97
N LYS A 227 8.73 -6.64 17.96
CA LYS A 227 10.05 -6.03 17.74
C LYS A 227 10.12 -5.09 16.55
N TYR A 228 9.18 -5.20 15.62
CA TYR A 228 9.18 -4.45 14.36
C TYR A 228 8.27 -3.23 14.43
N ASP A 229 8.76 -2.13 13.85
CA ASP A 229 8.00 -0.92 13.59
C ASP A 229 7.22 -1.02 12.27
N LEU A 230 7.72 -1.79 11.30
CA LEU A 230 7.07 -2.03 10.01
C LEU A 230 7.19 -3.50 9.57
N VAL A 231 6.06 -4.15 9.29
CA VAL A 231 6.03 -5.46 8.62
C VAL A 231 5.23 -5.31 7.32
N TYR A 232 5.76 -5.76 6.19
CA TYR A 232 5.16 -5.46 4.89
C TYR A 232 5.02 -6.67 3.99
N GLN A 233 4.01 -6.67 3.12
CA GLN A 233 3.87 -7.68 2.08
C GLN A 233 4.88 -7.37 0.98
N MET A 234 5.65 -8.36 0.56
CA MET A 234 6.59 -8.13 -0.54
C MET A 234 5.87 -8.02 -1.88
N GLU A 235 6.38 -7.16 -2.74
CA GLU A 235 5.83 -6.93 -4.07
C GLU A 235 6.50 -7.85 -5.09
N PHE A 236 5.93 -9.03 -5.27
CA PHE A 236 6.36 -10.00 -6.27
C PHE A 236 5.20 -10.31 -7.19
N GLY A 237 5.00 -9.53 -8.25
CA GLY A 237 3.97 -9.76 -9.28
C GLY A 237 4.05 -11.12 -10.01
N SER A 238 4.98 -11.99 -9.61
CA SER A 238 5.06 -13.40 -9.98
C SER A 238 5.65 -14.20 -8.81
N ARG A 239 5.43 -15.52 -8.81
CA ARG A 239 5.97 -16.40 -7.78
C ARG A 239 7.51 -16.35 -7.74
N PRO A 240 8.14 -16.04 -6.58
CA PRO A 240 9.58 -16.11 -6.45
C PRO A 240 10.09 -17.53 -6.73
N LYS A 241 11.26 -17.64 -7.37
CA LYS A 241 11.94 -18.92 -7.64
C LYS A 241 12.13 -19.69 -6.34
N ALA A 242 12.05 -21.02 -6.37
CA ALA A 242 12.21 -21.87 -5.17
C ALA A 242 13.55 -21.66 -4.41
N THR A 243 14.57 -21.10 -5.07
CA THR A 243 15.86 -20.72 -4.47
C THR A 243 15.81 -19.38 -3.73
N TYR A 244 14.67 -18.69 -3.72
CA TYR A 244 14.48 -17.44 -3.02
C TYR A 244 14.67 -17.65 -1.51
N LYS A 245 15.78 -17.15 -1.01
CA LYS A 245 16.05 -17.09 0.43
C LYS A 245 15.32 -15.89 1.03
N LYS A 246 14.71 -16.07 2.20
CA LYS A 246 14.10 -14.99 3.00
C LYS A 246 15.06 -13.81 3.25
N THR A 247 16.37 -14.06 3.20
CA THR A 247 17.40 -13.01 3.29
C THR A 247 17.50 -12.09 2.08
N HIS A 248 16.73 -12.36 1.00
CA HIS A 248 16.58 -11.53 -0.20
C HIS A 248 15.31 -10.69 -0.17
N GLN A 249 14.79 -10.36 1.03
CA GLN A 249 13.73 -9.36 1.17
C GLN A 249 14.13 -8.11 0.40
N GLY A 250 13.36 -7.80 -0.64
CA GLY A 250 13.62 -6.72 -1.55
C GLY A 250 13.29 -5.38 -0.92
N ASN A 251 13.85 -4.30 -1.48
CA ASN A 251 13.63 -2.92 -1.06
C ASN A 251 12.23 -2.37 -1.43
N LEU A 252 11.34 -3.21 -1.97
CA LEU A 252 10.03 -2.81 -2.43
C LEU A 252 8.97 -3.73 -1.81
N GLY A 253 7.91 -3.12 -1.32
CA GLY A 253 6.77 -3.80 -0.76
C GLY A 253 5.48 -3.30 -1.38
N ASN A 254 4.41 -3.98 -0.99
CA ASN A 254 3.06 -3.62 -1.34
C ASN A 254 2.47 -2.73 -0.22
N THR A 255 1.76 -1.65 -0.58
CA THR A 255 1.09 -0.76 0.40
C THR A 255 -0.37 -1.14 0.66
N GLY A 256 -0.86 -2.22 0.07
CA GLY A 256 -2.17 -2.79 0.34
C GLY A 256 -2.17 -3.88 1.42
N PHE A 257 -1.02 -4.31 1.96
CA PHE A 257 -1.01 -5.18 3.14
C PHE A 257 0.26 -5.03 3.99
N PHE A 258 0.14 -4.37 5.14
CA PHE A 258 1.27 -4.10 6.02
C PHE A 258 0.83 -3.78 7.46
N TYR A 259 1.76 -3.89 8.39
CA TYR A 259 1.62 -3.52 9.79
C TYR A 259 2.60 -2.41 10.15
N VAL A 260 2.15 -1.46 10.96
CA VAL A 260 2.95 -0.36 11.49
C VAL A 260 2.73 -0.20 13.00
N SER A 261 3.80 0.06 13.75
CA SER A 261 3.78 0.22 15.20
C SER A 261 4.40 1.55 15.65
N PRO A 262 3.69 2.36 16.45
CA PRO A 262 4.28 3.55 17.06
C PRO A 262 5.00 3.28 18.39
N LYS A 263 5.00 2.05 18.91
CA LYS A 263 5.41 1.77 20.31
C LYS A 263 6.87 2.14 20.64
N LYS A 264 7.81 1.89 19.73
CA LYS A 264 9.25 2.14 19.97
C LYS A 264 9.70 3.52 19.50
N SER A 265 9.11 3.98 18.41
CA SER A 265 9.57 5.14 17.65
C SER A 265 8.38 6.01 17.23
N SER A 266 7.48 6.33 18.16
CA SER A 266 6.17 6.95 17.87
C SER A 266 6.24 8.16 16.95
N ASN A 267 7.19 9.07 17.20
CA ASN A 267 7.35 10.27 16.39
C ASN A 267 7.98 9.92 15.04
N ASN A 268 9.05 9.12 15.02
CA ASN A 268 9.77 8.78 13.79
C ASN A 268 8.92 7.95 12.82
N ILE A 269 8.08 7.03 13.30
CA ILE A 269 7.20 6.28 12.41
C ILE A 269 6.09 7.17 11.83
N GLN A 270 5.55 8.10 12.62
CA GLN A 270 4.60 9.10 12.14
C GLN A 270 5.27 10.03 11.12
N ASP A 271 6.52 10.42 11.34
CA ASP A 271 7.31 11.25 10.44
C ASP A 271 7.57 10.52 9.10
N LEU A 272 7.91 9.22 9.13
CA LEU A 272 8.06 8.42 7.91
C LEU A 272 6.78 8.37 7.08
N PHE A 273 5.63 8.11 7.70
CA PHE A 273 4.35 8.07 6.99
C PHE A 273 3.91 9.47 6.53
N THR A 274 4.19 10.51 7.32
CA THR A 274 3.96 11.92 6.93
C THR A 274 4.82 12.28 5.72
N ALA A 275 6.10 11.90 5.70
CA ALA A 275 6.98 12.12 4.55
C ALA A 275 6.48 11.40 3.29
N GLY A 276 5.94 10.19 3.42
CA GLY A 276 5.28 9.46 2.34
C GLY A 276 4.05 10.19 1.81
N MET A 277 3.16 10.61 2.71
CA MET A 277 1.97 11.39 2.36
C MET A 277 2.32 12.73 1.69
N ASP A 278 3.27 13.49 2.24
CA ASP A 278 3.74 14.75 1.66
C ASP A 278 4.33 14.54 0.25
N ALA A 279 4.97 13.40 0.02
CA ALA A 279 5.47 13.05 -1.31
C ALA A 279 4.34 12.73 -2.30
N VAL A 280 3.25 12.11 -1.83
CA VAL A 280 2.02 11.93 -2.64
C VAL A 280 1.40 13.27 -2.97
N ASP A 281 1.28 14.17 -2.00
CA ASP A 281 0.72 15.52 -2.21
C ASP A 281 1.54 16.33 -3.22
N ARG A 282 2.88 16.25 -3.16
CA ARG A 282 3.75 16.86 -4.18
C ARG A 282 3.55 16.24 -5.56
N ALA A 283 3.50 14.91 -5.66
CA ALA A 283 3.30 14.24 -6.95
C ALA A 283 1.95 14.60 -7.58
N LEU A 284 0.89 14.67 -6.77
CA LEU A 284 -0.43 15.15 -7.20
C LEU A 284 -0.38 16.59 -7.71
N ALA A 285 0.33 17.48 -7.02
CA ALA A 285 0.46 18.88 -7.43
C ALA A 285 1.30 19.08 -8.70
N GLU A 286 2.38 18.30 -8.87
CA GLU A 286 3.35 18.47 -9.96
C GLU A 286 2.99 17.69 -11.23
N LYS A 287 2.52 16.45 -11.07
CA LYS A 287 2.32 15.49 -12.17
C LYS A 287 0.86 15.15 -12.40
N GLY A 288 -0.02 15.48 -11.45
CA GLY A 288 -1.41 15.06 -11.48
C GLY A 288 -1.61 13.57 -11.23
N HIS A 289 -0.57 12.78 -10.96
CA HIS A 289 -0.69 11.38 -10.57
C HIS A 289 0.60 10.86 -9.89
N GLY A 290 0.48 9.73 -9.19
CA GLY A 290 1.58 9.01 -8.56
C GLY A 290 1.11 8.03 -7.50
N ALA A 291 1.15 6.74 -7.82
CA ALA A 291 0.67 5.69 -6.92
C ALA A 291 1.41 5.71 -5.58
N ASP A 292 0.65 5.65 -4.49
CA ASP A 292 1.15 5.72 -3.11
C ASP A 292 2.24 4.70 -2.84
N GLN A 293 2.09 3.48 -3.38
CA GLN A 293 3.09 2.43 -3.27
C GLN A 293 4.47 2.84 -3.74
N ASN A 294 4.57 3.29 -5.00
CA ASN A 294 5.85 3.67 -5.59
C ASN A 294 6.46 4.88 -4.88
N ILE A 295 5.61 5.83 -4.47
CA ILE A 295 6.05 7.04 -3.78
C ILE A 295 6.55 6.72 -2.37
N PHE A 296 5.78 5.97 -1.58
CA PHE A 296 6.15 5.59 -0.22
C PHE A 296 7.47 4.81 -0.22
N TRP A 297 7.61 3.83 -1.12
CA TRP A 297 8.85 3.05 -1.21
C TRP A 297 10.03 3.84 -1.78
N ALA A 298 9.81 4.91 -2.56
CA ALA A 298 10.87 5.84 -2.92
C ALA A 298 11.38 6.60 -1.68
N VAL A 299 10.48 7.12 -0.84
CA VAL A 299 10.84 7.76 0.44
C VAL A 299 11.58 6.78 1.36
N PHE A 300 11.07 5.55 1.47
CA PHE A 300 11.71 4.50 2.27
C PHE A 300 13.09 4.11 1.72
N SER A 301 13.24 4.03 0.40
CA SER A 301 14.52 3.74 -0.27
C SER A 301 15.55 4.85 -0.06
N ASP A 302 15.13 6.11 -0.12
CA ASP A 302 15.99 7.25 0.19
C ASP A 302 16.47 7.23 1.64
N MET A 303 15.58 6.86 2.58
CA MET A 303 15.96 6.62 3.98
C MET A 303 17.00 5.51 4.10
N MET A 304 16.79 4.34 3.50
CA MET A 304 17.75 3.23 3.54
C MET A 304 19.10 3.62 2.92
N ALA A 305 19.08 4.33 1.79
CA ALA A 305 20.29 4.78 1.09
C ALA A 305 21.07 5.83 1.88
N SER A 306 20.42 6.57 2.79
CA SER A 306 21.10 7.54 3.65
C SER A 306 22.10 6.91 4.61
N ARG A 307 21.91 5.62 4.98
CA ARG A 307 22.69 4.90 6.01
C ARG A 307 22.84 5.68 7.31
N GLY A 308 21.86 6.53 7.64
CA GLY A 308 21.91 7.41 8.81
C GLY A 308 22.83 8.61 8.74
N LEU A 309 23.52 8.79 7.61
CA LEU A 309 24.45 9.90 7.42
C LEU A 309 23.74 11.20 7.05
N LYS A 310 22.46 11.13 6.68
CA LYS A 310 21.64 12.28 6.33
C LYS A 310 20.34 12.24 7.13
N SER A 311 20.06 13.33 7.85
CA SER A 311 18.72 13.57 8.37
C SER A 311 17.76 13.80 7.21
N GLY A 312 16.66 13.06 7.17
CA GLY A 312 15.55 13.27 6.26
C GLY A 312 14.24 13.53 7.01
N PRO A 313 13.15 13.81 6.29
CA PRO A 313 11.83 14.08 6.88
C PRO A 313 11.19 12.86 7.56
N TRP A 314 11.80 11.67 7.48
CA TRP A 314 11.28 10.40 8.00
C TRP A 314 11.66 10.09 9.45
N GLY A 315 12.37 10.98 10.15
CA GLY A 315 12.71 10.84 11.58
C GLY A 315 13.80 9.82 11.94
N PHE A 316 13.89 8.69 11.23
CA PHE A 316 14.88 7.65 11.52
C PHE A 316 16.30 7.98 11.04
N LYS A 317 17.28 7.52 11.83
CA LYS A 317 18.72 7.56 11.51
C LYS A 317 19.25 6.18 11.15
N CYS A 318 18.59 5.10 11.51
CA CYS A 318 19.10 3.77 11.21
C CYS A 318 18.02 2.85 10.72
N VAL A 319 18.41 1.87 9.92
CA VAL A 319 17.50 0.83 9.41
C VAL A 319 18.03 -0.54 9.80
N HIS A 320 17.13 -1.41 10.22
CA HIS A 320 17.45 -2.78 10.58
C HIS A 320 16.41 -3.73 9.97
N LEU A 321 16.84 -4.40 8.90
CA LEU A 321 16.06 -5.45 8.24
C LEU A 321 16.22 -6.77 9.01
N CYS A 322 15.12 -7.47 9.24
CA CYS A 322 15.14 -8.77 9.92
C CYS A 322 16.15 -9.74 9.31
N GLY A 323 16.94 -10.40 10.18
CA GLY A 323 17.98 -11.35 9.76
C GLY A 323 19.21 -10.71 9.12
N LYS A 324 19.36 -9.39 9.18
CA LYS A 324 20.57 -8.64 8.82
C LYS A 324 21.12 -7.93 10.05
N ASN A 325 22.35 -7.41 9.95
CA ASN A 325 22.84 -6.46 10.94
C ASN A 325 22.27 -5.06 10.64
N PRO A 326 22.08 -4.20 11.66
CA PRO A 326 21.72 -2.81 11.46
C PRO A 326 22.68 -2.09 10.49
N SER A 327 22.17 -1.12 9.72
CA SER A 327 22.98 -0.36 8.77
C SER A 327 24.00 0.59 9.41
N CYS A 328 23.84 0.86 10.70
CA CYS A 328 24.57 1.85 11.51
C CYS A 328 24.34 1.58 13.01
N THR A 329 24.96 2.39 13.86
CA THR A 329 24.69 2.43 15.31
C THR A 329 23.83 3.65 15.63
N ALA A 330 22.63 3.42 16.15
CA ALA A 330 21.75 4.46 16.65
C ALA A 330 20.95 3.94 17.85
N SER A 331 20.18 4.81 18.51
CA SER A 331 19.23 4.39 19.55
C SER A 331 18.11 3.53 18.95
N GLU A 332 17.40 2.76 19.79
CA GLU A 332 16.21 2.01 19.33
C GLU A 332 15.14 2.96 18.75
N GLN A 333 14.93 4.13 19.37
CA GLN A 333 13.99 5.13 18.87
C GLN A 333 14.38 5.67 17.48
N ASP A 334 15.68 5.80 17.21
CA ASP A 334 16.23 6.29 15.94
C ASP A 334 16.43 5.18 14.89
N THR A 335 16.13 3.92 15.21
CA THR A 335 16.32 2.76 14.33
C THR A 335 14.98 2.19 13.94
N ILE A 336 14.68 2.12 12.64
CA ILE A 336 13.49 1.40 12.18
C ILE A 336 13.78 -0.09 12.08
N GLU A 337 13.04 -0.88 12.85
CA GLU A 337 13.02 -2.34 12.79
C GLU A 337 11.95 -2.79 11.80
N TYR A 338 12.34 -3.47 10.71
CA TYR A 338 11.38 -3.86 9.68
C TYR A 338 11.61 -5.25 9.09
N CYS A 339 10.55 -5.86 8.56
CA CYS A 339 10.62 -7.21 7.99
C CYS A 339 9.56 -7.44 6.91
N GLY A 340 9.94 -8.14 5.85
CA GLY A 340 9.00 -8.65 4.85
C GLY A 340 8.29 -9.93 5.32
N MET A 341 7.00 -10.03 5.02
CA MET A 341 6.23 -11.28 5.16
C MET A 341 6.74 -12.36 4.18
N ASP A 342 6.56 -13.63 4.53
CA ASP A 342 6.87 -14.74 3.62
C ASP A 342 5.97 -14.69 2.36
N PRO A 343 6.55 -14.55 1.15
CA PRO A 343 5.77 -14.31 -0.05
C PRO A 343 5.01 -15.57 -0.52
N TYR A 344 5.39 -16.76 -0.05
CA TYR A 344 4.65 -18.00 -0.33
C TYR A 344 3.40 -18.14 0.56
N VAL A 345 3.41 -17.49 1.72
CA VAL A 345 2.29 -17.46 2.66
C VAL A 345 1.37 -16.28 2.37
N HIS A 346 1.92 -15.15 1.91
CA HIS A 346 1.21 -13.91 1.61
C HIS A 346 1.49 -13.41 0.18
N PRO A 347 1.13 -14.18 -0.87
CA PRO A 347 1.36 -13.84 -2.27
C PRO A 347 0.65 -12.56 -2.73
N THR A 348 1.27 -11.90 -3.72
CA THR A 348 0.82 -10.61 -4.29
C THR A 348 0.79 -10.71 -5.81
N GLY A 349 -0.41 -10.75 -6.41
CA GLY A 349 -0.59 -10.65 -7.85
C GLY A 349 -0.14 -11.87 -8.68
N TRP A 350 0.16 -13.02 -8.07
CA TRP A 350 0.57 -14.24 -8.79
C TRP A 350 -0.56 -14.79 -9.67
N ASP A 351 -0.19 -15.40 -10.80
CA ASP A 351 -1.13 -15.97 -11.77
C ASP A 351 -0.84 -17.46 -12.10
N ASP A 352 0.24 -18.05 -11.57
CA ASP A 352 0.83 -19.29 -12.09
C ASP A 352 0.56 -20.57 -11.29
N ALA A 353 0.08 -20.50 -10.04
CA ALA A 353 -0.40 -21.67 -9.29
C ALA A 353 -1.09 -21.33 -7.96
N SER A 354 -2.19 -22.04 -7.65
CA SER A 354 -2.81 -22.03 -6.32
C SER A 354 -1.79 -22.42 -5.23
N PRO A 355 -1.48 -21.56 -4.24
CA PRO A 355 -0.55 -21.90 -3.19
C PRO A 355 -1.37 -22.58 -2.10
N ALA A 356 -1.28 -23.91 -1.99
CA ALA A 356 -1.90 -24.65 -0.88
C ALA A 356 -1.48 -24.08 0.50
N GLU A 357 -0.33 -23.41 0.54
CA GLU A 357 0.28 -22.79 1.72
C GLU A 357 -0.13 -21.31 1.91
N ALA A 358 -0.84 -20.69 0.96
CA ALA A 358 -1.26 -19.30 1.10
C ALA A 358 -2.26 -19.14 2.24
N VAL A 359 -2.06 -18.09 3.02
CA VAL A 359 -2.96 -17.68 4.10
C VAL A 359 -3.70 -16.41 3.70
N THR A 360 -3.07 -15.54 2.92
CA THR A 360 -3.73 -14.42 2.24
C THR A 360 -3.45 -14.49 0.75
N TYR A 361 -4.25 -13.80 -0.06
CA TYR A 361 -3.94 -13.57 -1.47
C TYR A 361 -4.37 -12.17 -1.86
N HIS A 362 -3.41 -11.36 -2.27
CA HIS A 362 -3.66 -10.01 -2.75
C HIS A 362 -3.75 -9.99 -4.27
N ALA A 363 -4.93 -9.66 -4.81
CA ALA A 363 -5.18 -9.55 -6.25
C ALA A 363 -4.57 -8.25 -6.85
N ASN A 364 -3.33 -7.93 -6.47
CA ASN A 364 -2.59 -6.79 -6.99
C ASN A 364 -2.27 -6.95 -8.49
N TYR A 365 -1.92 -5.85 -9.16
CA TYR A 365 -1.74 -5.78 -10.62
C TYR A 365 -2.98 -6.17 -11.41
N ALA A 366 -4.15 -5.90 -10.85
CA ALA A 366 -5.42 -5.98 -11.54
C ALA A 366 -6.28 -4.79 -11.10
N ALA A 367 -7.02 -4.23 -12.06
CA ALA A 367 -8.02 -3.21 -11.81
C ALA A 367 -9.41 -3.82 -11.96
N ASN A 368 -10.37 -3.30 -11.20
CA ASN A 368 -11.77 -3.65 -11.37
C ASN A 368 -12.03 -5.17 -11.26
N GLU A 369 -12.95 -5.68 -12.08
CA GLU A 369 -13.31 -7.09 -12.18
C GLU A 369 -12.15 -8.00 -12.61
N LEU A 370 -11.03 -7.46 -13.13
CA LEU A 370 -9.84 -8.28 -13.39
C LEU A 370 -9.25 -8.88 -12.11
N LYS A 371 -9.51 -8.27 -10.94
CA LYS A 371 -9.14 -8.81 -9.63
C LYS A 371 -9.83 -10.15 -9.37
N ILE A 372 -11.09 -10.28 -9.75
CA ILE A 372 -11.84 -11.54 -9.73
C ILE A 372 -11.23 -12.56 -10.71
N GLY A 373 -10.82 -12.11 -11.89
CA GLY A 373 -10.09 -12.94 -12.86
C GLY A 373 -8.84 -13.58 -12.26
N LYS A 374 -8.06 -12.84 -11.46
CA LYS A 374 -6.89 -13.35 -10.74
C LYS A 374 -7.24 -14.44 -9.72
N LEU A 375 -8.29 -14.25 -8.92
CA LEU A 375 -8.79 -15.29 -8.01
C LEU A 375 -9.14 -16.60 -8.75
N ARG A 376 -9.77 -16.49 -9.93
CA ARG A 376 -10.09 -17.65 -10.77
C ARG A 376 -8.83 -18.36 -11.29
N LYS A 377 -7.85 -17.61 -11.82
CA LYS A 377 -6.56 -18.16 -12.29
C LYS A 377 -5.84 -18.93 -11.18
N MET A 378 -5.90 -18.41 -9.96
CA MET A 378 -5.28 -19.02 -8.78
C MET A 378 -6.10 -20.15 -8.14
N ARG A 379 -7.25 -20.52 -8.74
CA ARG A 379 -8.19 -21.51 -8.20
C ARG A 379 -8.67 -21.17 -6.78
N LEU A 380 -8.71 -19.87 -6.47
CA LEU A 380 -9.21 -19.31 -5.22
C LEU A 380 -10.65 -18.81 -5.35
N TRP A 381 -11.35 -19.18 -6.43
CA TRP A 381 -12.72 -18.77 -6.69
C TRP A 381 -13.70 -19.19 -5.58
N GLY A 382 -13.41 -20.29 -4.86
CA GLY A 382 -14.21 -20.68 -3.68
C GLY A 382 -14.14 -19.65 -2.54
N ALA A 383 -13.17 -18.73 -2.57
CA ALA A 383 -13.09 -17.59 -1.69
C ALA A 383 -13.84 -16.36 -2.24
N TRP A 384 -14.52 -16.42 -3.38
CA TRP A 384 -15.38 -15.33 -3.85
C TRP A 384 -16.84 -15.75 -3.82
N ASP A 385 -17.65 -15.03 -3.05
CA ASP A 385 -19.11 -15.17 -3.08
C ASP A 385 -19.76 -14.03 -3.89
N GLU A 386 -20.36 -14.35 -5.04
CA GLU A 386 -21.04 -13.37 -5.90
C GLU A 386 -22.26 -12.71 -5.24
N LYS A 387 -22.71 -13.23 -4.09
CA LYS A 387 -23.87 -12.73 -3.32
C LYS A 387 -23.48 -12.07 -1.99
N ALA A 388 -22.19 -11.90 -1.72
CA ALA A 388 -21.65 -11.39 -0.45
C ALA A 388 -22.19 -10.01 -0.04
#